data_AF-L2GQW2-F1
#
_entry.id   AF-L2GQW2-F1
#
_cell.length_a   1.000
_cell.length_b   1.000
_cell.length_c   1.000
_cell.angle_alpha   90.00
_cell.angle_beta   90.00
_cell.angle_gamma   90.00
#
_symmetry.space_group_name_H-M   'P 1'
#
loop_
_entity.id
_entity.type
_entity.pdbx_description
1 polymer ?
#
loop_
_entity_poly.entity_id
_entity_poly.type
_entity_poly.pdbx_seq_one_letter_code
_entity_poly.pdbx_strand_id
1 'polypeptide(L)'
;MRFKKYLEKNRYQPYADKYLKFDELMAMIKPGFSQNQEDSFRKVFESELDRVFYFIRFKHEELECRMYSIEDLIGNNKGLKELTEAQDEMAAFSEFIRINIEGFKTVLLKHDKKTGYTLVPEYRKVFKTRLDEIDGLNKLMYSASRLKLKTLEVKKEKENGTTFVRKTCKYWVHPENLYALKLKIVKNLPVYVYNPNPDPDATPYSAWDHKLHDTCVSSVYLDNSNFELYMERLYKNQGSEAIRIRWYGSAVPNVVFVERKRHEDNWTGFPSKKLRFKIPEKYVVDFLNGKNVWEHVKMLNGSEVFDLYKDIQTAIVSKKLRPSVRTFYKRTAFQLPNDSTVRISLDTNLVMIRERKADEKDDDIIKQWKRPDAVCEWPFKHLPKEDIIRFPYAILEVKTQGVDERKPAWIEDVVNSSYVEHVHKYSKFMHGSALLYKQIEVIPYWLPQMGTDIRKDPFHPIKELKIMQNNVLLTQSEAKENSSENLSLIESHGKKIAIPIRVEPKIFFANERTFLKWVQFSIFLGGVGTAILGLGDNNAAWCGSMLMIVALLFIFYAFYIYKWRAEKIRIRFPGPYDDLVGPTVLVSVFLLALILSVIFRYPNAIASQDMD
;
A
#
# COMPACT_ATOMS: atom_id res chain seq x y z
N MET A 1 -15.83 -0.41 -32.49
CA MET A 1 -14.64 -0.76 -33.30
C MET A 1 -13.37 -1.09 -32.52
N ARG A 2 -13.26 -0.76 -31.22
CA ARG A 2 -12.01 -0.96 -30.45
C ARG A 2 -11.69 -2.43 -30.11
N PHE A 3 -12.71 -3.23 -29.75
CA PHE A 3 -12.53 -4.65 -29.43
C PHE A 3 -12.04 -5.49 -30.60
N LYS A 4 -12.63 -5.31 -31.80
CA LYS A 4 -12.22 -6.02 -33.03
C LYS A 4 -10.72 -5.87 -33.32
N LYS A 5 -10.24 -4.63 -33.40
CA LYS A 5 -8.81 -4.33 -33.64
C LYS A 5 -7.90 -4.95 -32.60
N TYR A 6 -8.36 -5.04 -31.35
CA TYR A 6 -7.60 -5.69 -30.30
C TYR A 6 -7.58 -7.22 -30.45
N LEU A 7 -8.72 -7.84 -30.75
CA LEU A 7 -8.82 -9.28 -30.98
C LEU A 7 -7.89 -9.71 -32.13
N GLU A 8 -7.88 -8.95 -33.22
CA GLU A 8 -6.99 -9.18 -34.37
C GLU A 8 -5.50 -9.08 -34.00
N LYS A 9 -5.14 -8.14 -33.11
CA LYS A 9 -3.75 -7.91 -32.69
C LYS A 9 -3.25 -8.91 -31.65
N ASN A 10 -4.10 -9.33 -30.71
CA ASN A 10 -3.70 -10.10 -29.53
C ASN A 10 -4.16 -11.57 -29.57
N ARG A 11 -4.75 -12.02 -30.69
CA ARG A 11 -5.07 -13.43 -30.88
C ARG A 11 -3.80 -14.28 -30.87
N TYR A 12 -3.82 -15.31 -30.03
CA TYR A 12 -2.84 -16.38 -30.12
C TYR A 12 -3.10 -17.18 -31.40
N GLN A 13 -2.15 -17.19 -32.33
CA GLN A 13 -2.35 -17.77 -33.67
C GLN A 13 -2.77 -19.25 -33.65
N PRO A 14 -2.21 -20.11 -32.78
CA PRO A 14 -2.66 -21.50 -32.67
C PRO A 14 -4.13 -21.68 -32.29
N TYR A 15 -4.75 -20.69 -31.64
CA TYR A 15 -6.17 -20.74 -31.23
C TYR A 15 -7.06 -19.86 -32.10
N ALA A 16 -6.56 -19.38 -33.24
CA ALA A 16 -7.21 -18.38 -34.08
C ALA A 16 -8.68 -18.70 -34.41
N ASP A 17 -8.97 -19.95 -34.76
CA ASP A 17 -10.30 -20.45 -35.12
C ASP A 17 -11.20 -20.70 -33.89
N LYS A 18 -10.61 -20.79 -32.70
CA LYS A 18 -11.31 -21.05 -31.43
C LYS A 18 -11.81 -19.77 -30.77
N TYR A 19 -11.32 -18.60 -31.16
CA TYR A 19 -11.82 -17.33 -30.63
C TYR A 19 -13.27 -17.06 -31.03
N LEU A 20 -13.97 -16.27 -30.21
CA LEU A 20 -15.30 -15.76 -30.44
C LEU A 20 -15.41 -15.13 -31.81
N LYS A 21 -16.42 -15.54 -32.58
CA LYS A 21 -16.77 -14.93 -33.86
C LYS A 21 -17.50 -13.60 -33.65
N PHE A 22 -16.74 -12.62 -33.16
CA PHE A 22 -17.27 -11.32 -32.74
C PHE A 22 -17.98 -10.58 -33.88
N ASP A 23 -17.47 -10.67 -35.10
CA ASP A 23 -18.05 -10.00 -36.26
C ASP A 23 -19.42 -10.56 -36.65
N GLU A 24 -19.58 -11.88 -36.61
CA GLU A 24 -20.86 -12.54 -36.94
C GLU A 24 -21.95 -12.14 -35.95
N LEU A 25 -21.66 -12.19 -34.65
CA LEU A 25 -22.61 -11.78 -33.61
C LEU A 25 -22.93 -10.28 -33.68
N MET A 26 -21.92 -9.43 -33.95
CA MET A 26 -22.14 -7.99 -34.08
C MET A 26 -22.96 -7.61 -35.31
N ALA A 27 -22.85 -8.36 -36.41
CA ALA A 27 -23.63 -8.13 -37.64
C ALA A 27 -25.12 -8.42 -37.45
N MET A 28 -25.47 -9.33 -36.53
CA MET A 28 -26.85 -9.63 -36.17
C MET A 28 -27.52 -8.50 -35.38
N ILE A 29 -26.76 -7.69 -34.63
CA ILE A 29 -27.32 -6.64 -33.75
C ILE A 29 -27.68 -5.37 -34.56
N LYS A 30 -28.98 -5.19 -34.81
CA LYS A 30 -29.58 -4.05 -35.52
C LYS A 30 -30.66 -3.37 -34.65
N PRO A 31 -30.94 -2.06 -34.82
CA PRO A 31 -32.05 -1.41 -34.13
C PRO A 31 -33.40 -1.99 -34.58
N GLY A 32 -34.37 -2.10 -33.67
CA GLY A 32 -35.72 -2.62 -33.96
C GLY A 32 -35.81 -4.15 -34.00
N PHE A 33 -35.25 -4.83 -33.01
CA PHE A 33 -35.30 -6.30 -32.90
C PHE A 33 -36.73 -6.83 -32.73
N SER A 34 -37.13 -7.74 -33.63
CA SER A 34 -38.33 -8.56 -33.45
C SER A 34 -38.05 -9.76 -32.52
N GLN A 35 -39.09 -10.33 -31.92
CA GLN A 35 -38.96 -11.52 -31.06
C GLN A 35 -38.27 -12.69 -31.78
N ASN A 36 -38.60 -12.92 -33.06
CA ASN A 36 -37.95 -13.98 -33.85
C ASN A 36 -36.45 -13.74 -34.06
N GLN A 37 -36.02 -12.48 -34.17
CA GLN A 37 -34.61 -12.12 -34.29
C GLN A 37 -33.88 -12.26 -32.95
N GLU A 38 -34.54 -11.95 -31.85
CA GLU A 38 -34.03 -12.18 -30.49
C GLU A 38 -33.78 -13.67 -30.23
N ASP A 39 -34.76 -14.52 -30.55
CA ASP A 39 -34.64 -15.97 -30.38
C ASP A 39 -33.54 -16.57 -31.27
N SER A 40 -33.40 -16.05 -32.49
CA SER A 40 -32.31 -16.43 -33.41
C SER A 40 -30.95 -16.00 -32.87
N PHE A 41 -30.83 -14.75 -32.37
CA PHE A 41 -29.61 -14.24 -31.77
C PHE A 41 -29.21 -15.06 -30.54
N ARG A 42 -30.15 -15.36 -29.64
CA ARG A 42 -29.90 -16.21 -28.45
C ARG A 42 -29.34 -17.59 -28.85
N LYS A 43 -29.94 -18.25 -29.83
CA LYS A 43 -29.45 -19.56 -30.33
C LYS A 43 -28.02 -19.50 -30.85
N VAL A 44 -27.70 -18.48 -31.66
CA VAL A 44 -26.34 -18.32 -32.21
C VAL A 44 -25.34 -17.95 -31.12
N PHE A 45 -25.74 -17.07 -30.19
CA PHE A 45 -24.91 -16.66 -29.06
C PHE A 45 -24.59 -17.84 -28.14
N GLU A 46 -25.58 -18.68 -27.82
CA GLU A 46 -25.42 -19.89 -27.01
C GLU A 46 -24.55 -20.93 -27.71
N SER A 47 -24.74 -21.15 -29.01
CA SER A 47 -23.88 -22.04 -29.81
C SER A 47 -22.41 -21.61 -29.80
N GLU A 48 -22.14 -20.32 -29.98
CA GLU A 48 -20.78 -19.78 -29.89
C GLU A 48 -20.22 -19.85 -28.47
N LEU A 49 -21.05 -19.62 -27.46
CA LEU A 49 -20.69 -19.78 -26.05
C LEU A 49 -20.26 -21.24 -25.77
N ASP A 50 -21.07 -22.22 -26.19
CA ASP A 50 -20.78 -23.64 -26.03
C ASP A 50 -19.50 -24.04 -26.74
N ARG A 51 -19.28 -23.57 -27.98
CA ARG A 51 -18.06 -23.84 -28.73
C ARG A 51 -16.79 -23.36 -28.01
N VAL A 52 -16.81 -22.12 -27.51
CA VAL A 52 -15.68 -21.54 -26.79
C VAL A 52 -15.45 -22.26 -25.46
N PHE A 53 -16.49 -22.51 -24.68
CA PHE A 53 -16.36 -23.20 -23.39
C PHE A 53 -15.97 -24.68 -23.54
N TYR A 54 -16.41 -25.36 -24.60
CA TYR A 54 -15.95 -26.70 -24.96
C TYR A 54 -14.44 -26.70 -25.22
N PHE A 55 -13.93 -25.77 -26.02
CA PHE A 55 -12.49 -25.65 -26.25
C PHE A 55 -11.72 -25.35 -24.97
N ILE A 56 -12.26 -24.49 -24.09
CA ILE A 56 -11.65 -24.21 -22.79
C ILE A 56 -11.52 -25.48 -21.95
N ARG A 57 -12.58 -26.31 -21.86
CA ARG A 57 -12.53 -27.59 -21.13
C ARG A 57 -11.54 -28.57 -21.75
N PHE A 58 -11.63 -28.79 -23.05
CA PHE A 58 -10.73 -29.68 -23.79
C PHE A 58 -9.26 -29.28 -23.58
N LYS A 59 -8.95 -27.99 -23.74
CA LYS A 59 -7.57 -27.51 -23.63
C LYS A 59 -7.06 -27.53 -22.19
N HIS A 60 -7.94 -27.34 -21.22
CA HIS A 60 -7.62 -27.51 -19.81
C HIS A 60 -7.19 -28.96 -19.51
N GLU A 61 -7.96 -29.95 -19.95
CA GLU A 61 -7.64 -31.38 -19.78
C GLU A 61 -6.34 -31.76 -20.50
N GLU A 62 -6.14 -31.28 -21.73
CA GLU A 62 -4.92 -31.53 -22.51
C GLU A 62 -3.67 -30.99 -21.78
N LEU A 63 -3.73 -29.74 -21.29
CA LEU A 63 -2.63 -29.15 -20.52
C LEU A 63 -2.40 -29.91 -19.22
N GLU A 64 -3.45 -30.43 -18.60
CA GLU A 64 -3.34 -31.20 -17.37
C GLU A 64 -2.63 -32.54 -17.61
N CYS A 65 -3.05 -33.29 -18.63
CA CYS A 65 -2.37 -34.52 -19.06
C CYS A 65 -0.91 -34.26 -19.42
N ARG A 66 -0.63 -33.15 -20.12
CA ARG A 66 0.74 -32.74 -20.46
C ARG A 66 1.58 -32.41 -19.22
N MET A 67 1.01 -31.81 -18.18
CA MET A 67 1.71 -31.60 -16.91
C MET A 67 2.08 -32.93 -16.25
N TYR A 68 1.20 -33.93 -16.30
CA TYR A 68 1.48 -35.27 -15.77
C TYR A 68 2.59 -35.97 -16.57
N SER A 69 2.56 -35.94 -17.90
CA SER A 69 3.61 -36.57 -18.72
C SER A 69 4.98 -35.91 -18.53
N ILE A 70 5.02 -34.59 -18.32
CA ILE A 70 6.26 -33.88 -18.01
C ILE A 70 6.82 -34.32 -16.66
N GLU A 71 5.98 -34.64 -15.68
CA GLU A 71 6.39 -35.09 -14.35
C GLU A 71 7.29 -36.33 -14.41
N ASP A 72 6.95 -37.28 -15.29
CA ASP A 72 7.72 -38.50 -15.51
C ASP A 72 9.06 -38.25 -16.25
N LEU A 73 9.20 -37.09 -16.90
CA LEU A 73 10.38 -36.70 -17.67
C LEU A 73 11.33 -35.74 -16.93
N ILE A 74 11.01 -35.37 -15.68
CA ILE A 74 11.83 -34.47 -14.87
C ILE A 74 13.17 -35.13 -14.53
N GLY A 75 14.25 -34.56 -15.08
CA GLY A 75 15.62 -35.07 -14.95
C GLY A 75 16.46 -34.83 -16.21
N ASN A 76 15.81 -34.66 -17.37
CA ASN A 76 16.45 -34.38 -18.65
C ASN A 76 16.21 -32.93 -19.11
N ASN A 77 17.17 -32.34 -19.83
CA ASN A 77 17.04 -31.00 -20.44
C ASN A 77 15.78 -30.88 -21.34
N LYS A 78 15.31 -31.98 -21.92
CA LYS A 78 14.07 -32.05 -22.70
C LYS A 78 12.82 -31.71 -21.89
N GLY A 79 12.71 -32.22 -20.66
CA GLY A 79 11.56 -31.95 -19.77
C GLY A 79 11.49 -30.49 -19.32
N LEU A 80 12.64 -29.83 -19.13
CA LEU A 80 12.68 -28.40 -18.78
C LEU A 80 12.21 -27.51 -19.94
N LYS A 81 12.60 -27.85 -21.16
CA LYS A 81 12.13 -27.16 -22.37
C LYS A 81 10.62 -27.33 -22.52
N GLU A 82 10.12 -28.54 -22.36
CA GLU A 82 8.70 -28.86 -22.49
C GLU A 82 7.85 -28.19 -21.40
N LEU A 83 8.36 -28.10 -20.17
CA LEU A 83 7.73 -27.34 -19.09
C LEU A 83 7.62 -25.84 -19.43
N THR A 84 8.67 -25.26 -20.01
CA THR A 84 8.69 -23.85 -20.39
C THR A 84 7.67 -23.58 -21.51
N GLU A 85 7.63 -24.43 -22.53
CA GLU A 85 6.65 -24.34 -23.62
C GLU A 85 5.21 -24.47 -23.12
N ALA A 86 4.96 -25.42 -22.22
CA ALA A 86 3.64 -25.60 -21.62
C ALA A 86 3.23 -24.42 -20.73
N GLN A 87 4.17 -23.80 -20.00
CA GLN A 87 3.91 -22.58 -19.22
C GLN A 87 3.60 -21.37 -20.11
N ASP A 88 4.27 -21.23 -21.26
CA ASP A 88 3.98 -20.20 -22.25
C ASP A 88 2.60 -20.40 -22.87
N GLU A 89 2.25 -21.66 -23.18
CA GLU A 89 0.93 -22.02 -23.66
C GLU A 89 -0.16 -21.76 -22.61
N MET A 90 0.09 -22.08 -21.33
CA MET A 90 -0.82 -21.75 -20.21
C MET A 90 -1.07 -20.24 -20.09
N ALA A 91 -0.04 -19.41 -20.31
CA ALA A 91 -0.19 -17.96 -20.31
C ALA A 91 -1.07 -17.49 -21.50
N ALA A 92 -0.84 -18.03 -22.69
CA ALA A 92 -1.65 -17.74 -23.87
C ALA A 92 -3.11 -18.23 -23.71
N PHE A 93 -3.31 -19.39 -23.08
CA PHE A 93 -4.61 -19.95 -22.75
C PHE A 93 -5.39 -19.07 -21.77
N SER A 94 -4.72 -18.49 -20.77
CA SER A 94 -5.36 -17.54 -19.86
C SER A 94 -5.84 -16.27 -20.58
N GLU A 95 -5.01 -15.74 -21.47
CA GLU A 95 -5.39 -14.60 -22.31
C GLU A 95 -6.53 -14.94 -23.26
N PHE A 96 -6.54 -16.15 -23.83
CA PHE A 96 -7.67 -16.66 -24.62
C PHE A 96 -8.97 -16.62 -23.82
N ILE A 97 -8.99 -17.16 -22.59
CA ILE A 97 -10.18 -17.15 -21.71
C ILE A 97 -10.63 -15.71 -21.46
N ARG A 98 -9.70 -14.83 -21.07
CA ARG A 98 -9.97 -13.42 -20.74
C ARG A 98 -10.57 -12.66 -21.92
N ILE A 99 -9.94 -12.73 -23.09
CA ILE A 99 -10.36 -12.02 -24.31
C ILE A 99 -11.76 -12.49 -24.74
N ASN A 100 -12.03 -13.79 -24.72
CA ASN A 100 -13.32 -14.33 -25.13
C ASN A 100 -14.44 -13.87 -24.20
N ILE A 101 -14.25 -13.97 -22.88
CA ILE A 101 -15.24 -13.52 -21.88
C ILE A 101 -15.54 -12.03 -22.05
N GLU A 102 -14.50 -11.20 -22.25
CA GLU A 102 -14.70 -9.77 -22.48
C GLU A 102 -15.39 -9.47 -23.81
N GLY A 103 -15.12 -10.30 -24.83
CA GLY A 103 -15.81 -10.27 -26.11
C GLY A 103 -17.31 -10.53 -25.96
N PHE A 104 -17.68 -11.61 -25.26
CA PHE A 104 -19.08 -11.93 -25.00
C PHE A 104 -19.78 -10.82 -24.20
N LYS A 105 -19.16 -10.29 -23.14
CA LYS A 105 -19.72 -9.15 -22.38
C LYS A 105 -19.92 -7.93 -23.26
N THR A 106 -18.95 -7.63 -24.14
CA THR A 106 -19.03 -6.50 -25.07
C THR A 106 -20.17 -6.68 -26.07
N VAL A 107 -20.40 -7.90 -26.55
CA VAL A 107 -21.54 -8.23 -27.43
C VAL A 107 -22.85 -7.98 -26.69
N LEU A 108 -23.01 -8.54 -25.48
CA LEU A 108 -24.23 -8.39 -24.67
C LEU A 108 -24.53 -6.93 -24.31
N LEU A 109 -23.51 -6.16 -23.90
CA LEU A 109 -23.70 -4.74 -23.58
C LEU A 109 -24.17 -3.92 -24.78
N LYS A 110 -23.68 -4.25 -25.99
CA LYS A 110 -24.12 -3.57 -27.21
C LYS A 110 -25.48 -4.06 -27.69
N HIS A 111 -25.78 -5.32 -27.49
CA HIS A 111 -27.10 -5.90 -27.72
C HIS A 111 -28.13 -5.13 -26.90
N ASP A 112 -28.01 -5.15 -25.58
CA ASP A 112 -28.97 -4.51 -24.67
C ASP A 112 -29.15 -3.02 -24.97
N LYS A 113 -28.05 -2.32 -25.32
CA LYS A 113 -28.10 -0.90 -25.69
C LYS A 113 -28.84 -0.62 -27.00
N LYS A 114 -28.81 -1.54 -27.98
CA LYS A 114 -29.36 -1.32 -29.32
C LYS A 114 -30.74 -1.94 -29.53
N THR A 115 -31.04 -3.04 -28.86
CA THR A 115 -32.26 -3.82 -29.08
C THR A 115 -33.34 -3.50 -28.05
N GLY A 116 -32.98 -3.01 -26.86
CA GLY A 116 -33.91 -2.73 -25.77
C GLY A 116 -34.26 -3.95 -24.91
N TYR A 117 -33.87 -5.16 -25.32
CA TYR A 117 -33.93 -6.37 -24.50
C TYR A 117 -32.80 -6.38 -23.47
N THR A 118 -32.98 -7.09 -22.35
CA THR A 118 -31.97 -7.16 -21.27
C THR A 118 -31.44 -8.57 -21.08
N LEU A 119 -30.31 -8.89 -21.71
CA LEU A 119 -29.66 -10.20 -21.63
C LEU A 119 -28.51 -10.26 -20.63
N VAL A 120 -27.90 -9.11 -20.30
CA VAL A 120 -26.71 -9.06 -19.44
C VAL A 120 -26.90 -9.76 -18.08
N PRO A 121 -28.02 -9.57 -17.33
CA PRO A 121 -28.19 -10.19 -16.02
C PRO A 121 -28.30 -11.72 -16.07
N GLU A 122 -28.93 -12.25 -17.12
CA GLU A 122 -29.15 -13.68 -17.35
C GLU A 122 -27.81 -14.37 -17.62
N TYR A 123 -27.11 -13.95 -18.68
CA TYR A 123 -25.83 -14.55 -19.05
C TYR A 123 -24.72 -14.28 -18.03
N ARG A 124 -24.81 -13.23 -17.21
CA ARG A 124 -23.86 -13.02 -16.10
C ARG A 124 -23.83 -14.19 -15.13
N LYS A 125 -24.99 -14.80 -14.84
CA LYS A 125 -25.07 -16.01 -14.00
C LYS A 125 -24.45 -17.20 -14.74
N VAL A 126 -24.77 -17.36 -16.03
CA VAL A 126 -24.25 -18.45 -16.88
C VAL A 126 -22.72 -18.40 -16.96
N PHE A 127 -22.12 -17.24 -17.25
CA PHE A 127 -20.66 -17.08 -17.27
C PHE A 127 -20.04 -17.47 -15.93
N LYS A 128 -20.66 -17.04 -14.83
CA LYS A 128 -20.16 -17.37 -13.49
C LYS A 128 -20.18 -18.87 -13.26
N THR A 129 -21.30 -19.55 -13.50
CA THR A 129 -21.42 -21.00 -13.33
C THR A 129 -20.41 -21.76 -14.20
N ARG A 130 -20.30 -21.42 -15.49
CA ARG A 130 -19.36 -22.10 -16.39
C ARG A 130 -17.90 -21.82 -16.05
N LEU A 131 -17.57 -20.64 -15.54
CA LEU A 131 -16.24 -20.33 -15.05
C LEU A 131 -15.91 -21.06 -13.75
N ASP A 132 -16.89 -21.16 -12.85
CA ASP A 132 -16.76 -21.89 -11.58
C ASP A 132 -16.56 -23.40 -11.85
N GLU A 133 -17.10 -23.95 -12.94
CA GLU A 133 -16.79 -25.31 -13.42
C GLU A 133 -15.35 -25.47 -13.92
N ILE A 134 -14.69 -24.39 -14.35
CA ILE A 134 -13.29 -24.37 -14.82
C ILE A 134 -12.31 -24.06 -13.66
N ASP A 135 -12.65 -24.43 -12.43
CA ASP A 135 -11.76 -24.27 -11.25
C ASP A 135 -10.43 -25.06 -11.39
N GLY A 136 -10.32 -25.91 -12.41
CA GLY A 136 -9.10 -26.61 -12.79
C GLY A 136 -7.90 -25.72 -13.18
N LEU A 137 -8.09 -24.42 -13.48
CA LEU A 137 -6.95 -23.53 -13.78
C LEU A 137 -6.02 -23.34 -12.56
N ASN A 138 -6.59 -23.38 -11.34
CA ASN A 138 -5.80 -23.38 -10.11
C ASN A 138 -4.98 -24.68 -9.97
N LYS A 139 -5.54 -25.82 -10.39
CA LYS A 139 -4.85 -27.12 -10.42
C LYS A 139 -3.66 -27.09 -11.40
N LEU A 140 -3.84 -26.54 -12.60
CA LEU A 140 -2.76 -26.37 -13.58
C LEU A 140 -1.62 -25.48 -13.04
N MET A 141 -1.97 -24.32 -12.48
CA MET A 141 -1.01 -23.41 -11.85
C MET A 141 -0.17 -24.13 -10.77
N TYR A 142 -0.80 -25.03 -10.05
CA TYR A 142 -0.19 -25.78 -8.97
C TYR A 142 0.72 -26.89 -9.48
N SER A 143 0.26 -27.68 -10.45
CA SER A 143 1.09 -28.67 -11.15
C SER A 143 2.33 -28.00 -11.75
N ALA A 144 2.17 -26.88 -12.44
CA ALA A 144 3.30 -26.13 -12.99
C ALA A 144 4.29 -25.65 -11.91
N SER A 145 3.78 -25.19 -10.76
CA SER A 145 4.63 -24.80 -9.62
C SER A 145 5.40 -25.99 -9.03
N ARG A 146 4.74 -27.15 -8.90
CA ARG A 146 5.34 -28.40 -8.38
C ARG A 146 6.47 -28.88 -9.28
N LEU A 147 6.22 -28.96 -10.59
CA LEU A 147 7.22 -29.38 -11.58
C LEU A 147 8.43 -28.44 -11.56
N LYS A 148 8.21 -27.13 -11.48
CA LYS A 148 9.29 -26.15 -11.41
C LYS A 148 10.15 -26.34 -10.15
N LEU A 149 9.55 -26.61 -9.00
CA LEU A 149 10.30 -26.86 -7.78
C LEU A 149 11.17 -28.13 -7.87
N LYS A 150 10.63 -29.23 -8.40
CA LYS A 150 11.41 -30.45 -8.66
C LYS A 150 12.63 -30.18 -9.54
N THR A 151 12.52 -29.30 -10.54
CA THR A 151 13.68 -28.93 -11.38
C THR A 151 14.74 -28.10 -10.63
N LEU A 152 14.35 -27.36 -9.59
CA LEU A 152 15.24 -26.47 -8.83
C LEU A 152 15.98 -27.19 -7.69
N GLU A 153 15.44 -28.29 -7.16
CA GLU A 153 16.11 -29.12 -6.13
C GLU A 153 17.48 -29.67 -6.60
N VAL A 154 17.71 -29.70 -7.91
CA VAL A 154 18.97 -30.09 -8.57
C VAL A 154 20.08 -29.02 -8.44
N LYS A 155 19.74 -27.76 -8.15
CA LYS A 155 20.71 -26.64 -8.04
C LYS A 155 20.80 -26.13 -6.60
N LYS A 156 21.49 -26.88 -5.73
CA LYS A 156 21.84 -26.43 -4.38
C LYS A 156 23.13 -25.60 -4.41
N GLU A 157 23.02 -24.31 -4.71
CA GLU A 157 24.04 -23.34 -4.30
C GLU A 157 23.40 -22.31 -3.38
N LYS A 158 23.89 -22.26 -2.13
CA LYS A 158 23.51 -21.23 -1.16
C LYS A 158 24.45 -20.05 -1.35
N GLU A 159 24.02 -19.04 -2.09
CA GLU A 159 24.63 -17.72 -1.99
C GLU A 159 24.16 -17.05 -0.71
N ASN A 160 25.01 -17.07 0.31
CA ASN A 160 24.87 -16.21 1.48
C ASN A 160 25.35 -14.80 1.09
N GLY A 161 24.45 -14.03 0.48
CA GLY A 161 24.67 -12.65 0.07
C GLY A 161 24.47 -11.64 1.20
N THR A 162 25.56 -10.97 1.54
CA THR A 162 25.76 -9.81 2.41
C THR A 162 24.87 -8.62 2.03
N THR A 163 24.49 -7.79 3.02
CA THR A 163 23.79 -6.47 2.93
C THR A 163 23.01 -6.17 1.64
N PHE A 164 21.67 -6.17 1.72
CA PHE A 164 20.77 -5.92 0.61
C PHE A 164 19.76 -4.80 0.92
N VAL A 165 19.25 -4.14 -0.12
CA VAL A 165 18.15 -3.17 0.01
C VAL A 165 16.82 -3.87 -0.29
N ARG A 166 15.85 -3.76 0.62
CA ARG A 166 14.49 -4.28 0.42
C ARG A 166 13.54 -3.19 -0.05
N LYS A 167 12.92 -3.38 -1.20
CA LYS A 167 11.86 -2.51 -1.72
C LYS A 167 10.53 -3.27 -1.71
N THR A 168 9.46 -2.59 -1.34
CA THR A 168 8.10 -3.18 -1.33
C THR A 168 7.15 -2.25 -2.07
N CYS A 169 6.56 -2.75 -3.14
CA CYS A 169 5.54 -2.07 -3.93
C CYS A 169 4.19 -2.78 -3.79
N LYS A 170 3.10 -2.01 -3.85
CA LYS A 170 1.73 -2.54 -3.76
C LYS A 170 0.93 -2.09 -4.98
N TYR A 171 0.12 -2.99 -5.48
CA TYR A 171 -0.73 -2.77 -6.64
C TYR A 171 -2.13 -3.29 -6.36
N TRP A 172 -3.13 -2.64 -6.94
CA TRP A 172 -4.48 -3.18 -7.04
C TRP A 172 -4.62 -4.00 -8.32
N VAL A 173 -5.37 -5.09 -8.23
CA VAL A 173 -5.62 -6.01 -9.33
C VAL A 173 -7.13 -6.21 -9.44
N HIS A 174 -7.67 -5.99 -10.64
CA HIS A 174 -9.09 -6.25 -10.87
C HIS A 174 -9.37 -7.76 -10.79
N PRO A 175 -10.50 -8.23 -10.21
CA PRO A 175 -10.82 -9.65 -10.12
C PRO A 175 -10.74 -10.41 -11.46
N GLU A 176 -11.08 -9.76 -12.56
CA GLU A 176 -11.02 -10.34 -13.91
C GLU A 176 -9.59 -10.61 -14.40
N ASN A 177 -8.60 -9.89 -13.87
CA ASN A 177 -7.19 -10.03 -14.25
C ASN A 177 -6.42 -11.00 -13.34
N LEU A 178 -7.07 -11.59 -12.32
CA LEU A 178 -6.42 -12.42 -11.31
C LEU A 178 -5.76 -13.67 -11.90
N TYR A 179 -6.47 -14.39 -12.76
CA TYR A 179 -5.98 -15.66 -13.31
C TYR A 179 -4.81 -15.44 -14.26
N ALA A 180 -4.93 -14.47 -15.18
CA ALA A 180 -3.85 -14.08 -16.09
C ALA A 180 -2.59 -13.65 -15.33
N LEU A 181 -2.77 -12.86 -14.27
CA LEU A 181 -1.67 -12.43 -13.42
C LEU A 181 -1.02 -13.61 -12.67
N LYS A 182 -1.83 -14.49 -12.06
CA LYS A 182 -1.34 -15.68 -11.33
C LYS A 182 -0.47 -16.56 -12.24
N LEU A 183 -0.92 -16.87 -13.45
CA LEU A 183 -0.18 -17.71 -14.39
C LEU A 183 1.11 -17.05 -14.88
N LYS A 184 1.08 -15.74 -15.15
CA LYS A 184 2.29 -14.97 -15.51
C LYS A 184 3.33 -14.97 -14.37
N ILE A 185 2.88 -14.94 -13.12
CA ILE A 185 3.77 -15.04 -11.95
C ILE A 185 4.33 -16.47 -11.81
N VAL A 186 3.50 -17.50 -11.94
CA VAL A 186 3.90 -18.91 -11.78
C VAL A 186 4.97 -19.37 -12.76
N LYS A 187 5.00 -18.81 -13.97
CA LYS A 187 6.11 -19.00 -14.92
C LYS A 187 7.46 -18.71 -14.27
N ASN A 188 7.54 -17.72 -13.37
CA ASN A 188 8.78 -17.28 -12.75
C ASN A 188 8.93 -17.74 -11.29
N LEU A 189 7.88 -17.60 -10.48
CA LEU A 189 7.88 -17.92 -9.05
C LEU A 189 6.81 -18.98 -8.72
N PRO A 190 7.18 -20.13 -8.16
CA PRO A 190 6.21 -21.14 -7.76
C PRO A 190 5.37 -20.65 -6.57
N VAL A 191 4.16 -21.22 -6.44
CA VAL A 191 3.31 -21.02 -5.26
C VAL A 191 4.02 -21.57 -4.02
N TYR A 192 4.05 -20.76 -2.96
CA TYR A 192 4.59 -21.14 -1.66
C TYR A 192 3.45 -21.64 -0.76
N VAL A 193 3.56 -22.89 -0.32
CA VAL A 193 2.63 -23.51 0.65
C VAL A 193 3.38 -23.74 1.95
N TYR A 194 2.82 -23.24 3.04
CA TYR A 194 3.40 -23.41 4.36
C TYR A 194 2.92 -24.73 4.97
N ASN A 195 3.84 -25.65 5.23
CA ASN A 195 3.58 -26.84 6.03
C ASN A 195 4.08 -26.61 7.48
N PRO A 196 3.20 -26.55 8.49
CA PRO A 196 3.60 -26.38 9.89
C PRO A 196 4.34 -27.58 10.47
N ASN A 197 4.08 -28.80 9.96
CA ASN A 197 4.73 -30.05 10.38
C ASN A 197 5.39 -30.70 9.15
N PRO A 198 6.57 -30.19 8.72
CA PRO A 198 7.31 -30.80 7.63
C PRO A 198 7.83 -32.17 8.07
N ASP A 199 7.46 -33.21 7.33
CA ASP A 199 8.09 -34.52 7.45
C ASP A 199 9.53 -34.40 6.89
N PRO A 200 10.58 -34.75 7.66
CA PRO A 200 11.98 -34.61 7.26
C PRO A 200 12.33 -35.36 5.97
N ASP A 201 11.65 -36.48 5.71
CA ASP A 201 11.89 -37.35 4.55
C ASP A 201 10.95 -37.03 3.38
N ALA A 202 9.92 -36.22 3.63
CA ALA A 202 9.03 -35.77 2.58
C ALA A 202 9.57 -34.51 1.90
N THR A 203 9.32 -34.39 0.60
CA THR A 203 9.56 -33.11 -0.10
C THR A 203 8.82 -32.00 0.66
N PRO A 204 9.29 -30.73 0.65
CA PRO A 204 8.61 -29.59 1.30
C PRO A 204 7.16 -29.36 0.82
N TYR A 205 6.71 -30.16 -0.14
CA TYR A 205 5.49 -30.06 -0.89
C TYR A 205 4.58 -31.29 -0.74
N SER A 206 4.85 -32.20 0.19
CA SER A 206 3.94 -33.33 0.48
C SER A 206 2.57 -32.90 1.02
N ALA A 207 2.50 -31.75 1.69
CA ALA A 207 1.26 -31.15 2.21
C ALA A 207 0.46 -30.36 1.15
N TRP A 208 0.77 -30.54 -0.13
CA TRP A 208 0.23 -29.73 -1.21
C TRP A 208 -1.17 -30.16 -1.64
N ASP A 209 -2.20 -29.44 -1.18
CA ASP A 209 -3.58 -29.59 -1.65
C ASP A 209 -4.07 -28.33 -2.38
N HIS A 210 -4.67 -28.50 -3.57
CA HIS A 210 -5.39 -27.45 -4.30
C HIS A 210 -6.47 -26.75 -3.47
N LYS A 211 -6.93 -27.32 -2.35
CA LYS A 211 -7.87 -26.66 -1.42
C LYS A 211 -7.17 -25.84 -0.31
N LEU A 212 -5.88 -26.05 -0.07
CA LEU A 212 -5.11 -25.47 1.05
C LEU A 212 -4.18 -24.30 0.64
N HIS A 213 -4.06 -24.00 -0.66
CA HIS A 213 -3.14 -22.98 -1.17
C HIS A 213 -3.47 -21.54 -0.73
N ASP A 214 -4.76 -21.24 -0.56
CA ASP A 214 -5.22 -19.93 -0.11
C ASP A 214 -5.27 -19.89 1.42
N THR A 215 -4.23 -19.33 2.02
CA THR A 215 -4.20 -19.15 3.46
C THR A 215 -5.13 -18.01 3.87
N CYS A 216 -6.16 -18.32 4.66
CA CYS A 216 -6.96 -17.31 5.34
C CYS A 216 -6.07 -16.54 6.32
N VAL A 217 -6.02 -15.21 6.19
CA VAL A 217 -5.27 -14.34 7.08
C VAL A 217 -6.20 -13.30 7.66
N SER A 218 -6.28 -13.28 8.99
CA SER A 218 -7.04 -12.30 9.74
C SER A 218 -6.11 -11.46 10.60
N SER A 219 -6.42 -10.18 10.75
CA SER A 219 -5.66 -9.28 11.62
C SER A 219 -6.57 -8.25 12.24
N VAL A 220 -6.62 -8.21 13.57
CA VAL A 220 -7.33 -7.20 14.36
C VAL A 220 -6.37 -6.08 14.69
N TYR A 221 -6.62 -4.90 14.15
CA TYR A 221 -5.86 -3.68 14.43
C TYR A 221 -6.39 -3.00 15.68
N LEU A 222 -5.47 -2.46 16.47
CA LEU A 222 -5.80 -1.70 17.67
C LEU A 222 -5.72 -0.19 17.38
N ASP A 223 -6.63 0.59 17.94
CA ASP A 223 -6.61 2.06 17.94
C ASP A 223 -7.44 2.60 19.13
N ASN A 224 -7.36 3.89 19.42
CA ASN A 224 -8.19 4.56 20.45
C ASN A 224 -9.38 5.32 19.83
N SER A 225 -10.25 5.93 20.65
CA SER A 225 -11.43 6.70 20.16
C SER A 225 -11.05 7.86 19.26
N ASN A 226 -9.86 8.43 19.49
CA ASN A 226 -9.34 9.57 18.73
C ASN A 226 -8.64 9.15 17.44
N PHE A 227 -8.54 7.84 17.15
CA PHE A 227 -7.86 7.30 15.97
C PHE A 227 -6.41 7.78 15.85
N GLU A 228 -5.70 7.85 16.98
CA GLU A 228 -4.34 8.40 17.06
C GLU A 228 -3.36 7.58 16.19
N LEU A 229 -3.41 6.25 16.27
CA LEU A 229 -2.51 5.41 15.46
C LEU A 229 -2.85 5.54 13.98
N TYR A 230 -4.14 5.61 13.63
CA TYR A 230 -4.54 5.91 12.26
C TYR A 230 -3.97 7.24 11.75
N MET A 231 -4.11 8.33 12.50
CA MET A 231 -3.64 9.65 12.10
C MET A 231 -2.12 9.71 12.00
N GLU A 232 -1.39 9.20 12.99
CA GLU A 232 0.08 9.11 12.96
C GLU A 232 0.57 8.34 11.72
N ARG A 233 -0.10 7.23 11.38
CA ARG A 233 0.22 6.41 10.21
C ARG A 233 -0.14 7.08 8.89
N LEU A 234 -1.20 7.90 8.88
CA LEU A 234 -1.65 8.68 7.72
C LEU A 234 -0.66 9.79 7.39
N TYR A 235 -0.25 10.57 8.39
CA TYR A 235 0.76 11.61 8.25
C TYR A 235 2.19 11.06 8.17
N LYS A 236 2.38 9.76 8.47
CA LYS A 236 3.69 9.09 8.52
C LYS A 236 4.65 9.79 9.48
N ASN A 237 4.16 10.09 10.67
CA ASN A 237 4.99 10.66 11.71
C ASN A 237 6.15 9.71 12.03
N GLN A 238 7.31 10.30 12.33
CA GLN A 238 8.50 9.56 12.72
C GLN A 238 8.22 8.75 13.98
N GLY A 239 8.42 7.43 13.92
CA GLY A 239 8.09 6.50 14.99
C GLY A 239 6.64 5.99 15.00
N SER A 240 5.78 6.39 14.04
CA SER A 240 4.37 6.00 14.02
C SER A 240 4.16 4.49 13.97
N GLU A 241 3.28 3.99 14.84
CA GLU A 241 3.09 2.57 15.06
C GLU A 241 1.77 2.04 14.49
N ALA A 242 1.75 0.77 14.12
CA ALA A 242 0.54 0.02 13.84
C ALA A 242 0.63 -1.33 14.53
N ILE A 243 -0.23 -1.52 15.54
CA ILE A 243 -0.27 -2.72 16.38
C ILE A 243 -1.48 -3.57 15.96
N ARG A 244 -1.27 -4.87 15.83
CA ARG A 244 -2.32 -5.80 15.44
C ARG A 244 -2.09 -7.20 15.98
N ILE A 245 -3.18 -7.92 16.23
CA ILE A 245 -3.16 -9.34 16.56
C ILE A 245 -3.57 -10.11 15.30
N ARG A 246 -2.75 -11.09 14.89
CA ARG A 246 -2.88 -11.83 13.64
C ARG A 246 -2.93 -13.32 13.88
N TRP A 247 -3.78 -14.00 13.13
CA TRP A 247 -3.76 -15.46 13.02
C TRP A 247 -3.88 -15.90 11.56
N TYR A 248 -3.59 -17.18 11.35
CA TYR A 248 -3.63 -17.85 10.06
C TYR A 248 -4.60 -19.03 10.16
N GLY A 249 -5.33 -19.29 9.09
CA GLY A 249 -6.34 -20.35 9.01
C GLY A 249 -7.78 -19.85 9.19
N SER A 250 -8.72 -20.75 8.93
CA SER A 250 -10.16 -20.45 9.00
C SER A 250 -10.66 -20.34 10.44
N ALA A 251 -10.14 -21.17 11.34
CA ALA A 251 -10.40 -21.05 12.78
C ALA A 251 -9.31 -20.24 13.47
N VAL A 252 -9.62 -19.68 14.64
CA VAL A 252 -8.62 -19.04 15.50
C VAL A 252 -7.80 -20.15 16.17
N PRO A 253 -6.48 -20.22 15.95
CA PRO A 253 -5.62 -21.20 16.58
C PRO A 253 -5.37 -20.88 18.06
N ASN A 254 -4.88 -21.87 18.82
CA ASN A 254 -4.49 -21.71 20.23
C ASN A 254 -3.36 -20.69 20.44
N VAL A 255 -2.58 -20.39 19.39
CA VAL A 255 -1.47 -19.44 19.43
C VAL A 255 -1.63 -18.40 18.33
N VAL A 256 -1.63 -17.13 18.70
CA VAL A 256 -1.75 -16.00 17.79
C VAL A 256 -0.49 -15.13 17.81
N PHE A 257 -0.35 -14.24 16.83
CA PHE A 257 0.80 -13.34 16.71
C PHE A 257 0.41 -11.92 17.08
N VAL A 258 1.10 -11.32 18.05
CA VAL A 258 1.04 -9.87 18.30
C VAL A 258 2.12 -9.23 17.43
N GLU A 259 1.73 -8.37 16.50
CA GLU A 259 2.64 -7.71 15.57
C GLU A 259 2.63 -6.18 15.75
N ARG A 260 3.82 -5.57 15.73
CA ARG A 260 4.01 -4.12 15.68
C ARG A 260 4.78 -3.73 14.42
N LYS A 261 4.26 -2.75 13.68
CA LYS A 261 4.96 -2.07 12.59
C LYS A 261 5.28 -0.65 13.01
N ARG A 262 6.57 -0.30 13.05
CA ARG A 262 7.04 1.06 13.36
C ARG A 262 7.62 1.72 12.11
N HIS A 263 7.12 2.90 11.78
CA HIS A 263 7.64 3.72 10.69
C HIS A 263 8.89 4.46 11.16
N GLU A 264 9.93 4.39 10.35
CA GLU A 264 11.16 5.16 10.49
C GLU A 264 11.39 5.85 9.15
N ASP A 265 11.65 7.16 9.20
CA ASP A 265 11.98 7.94 8.02
C ASP A 265 13.36 7.60 7.50
N ASN A 266 13.51 7.55 6.17
CA ASN A 266 14.75 7.14 5.53
C ASN A 266 15.98 7.98 5.96
N TRP A 267 15.77 9.24 6.36
CA TRP A 267 16.86 10.13 6.77
C TRP A 267 17.47 9.78 8.14
N THR A 268 16.77 9.01 8.98
CA THR A 268 17.30 8.62 10.29
C THR A 268 18.37 7.54 10.18
N GLY A 269 18.55 6.95 9.00
CA GLY A 269 19.43 5.80 8.77
C GLY A 269 18.86 4.47 9.30
N PHE A 270 17.75 4.50 10.04
CA PHE A 270 17.11 3.29 10.56
C PHE A 270 15.98 2.81 9.65
N PRO A 271 15.95 1.51 9.28
CA PRO A 271 14.85 0.99 8.49
C PRO A 271 13.58 0.84 9.33
N SER A 272 12.42 1.06 8.72
CA SER A 272 11.13 0.75 9.33
C SER A 272 11.07 -0.75 9.72
N LYS A 273 10.79 -1.05 11.00
CA LYS A 273 10.81 -2.41 11.53
C LYS A 273 9.41 -3.01 11.63
N LYS A 274 9.30 -4.31 11.32
CA LYS A 274 8.14 -5.15 11.65
C LYS A 274 8.60 -6.23 12.62
N LEU A 275 8.12 -6.15 13.85
CA LEU A 275 8.43 -7.11 14.91
C LEU A 275 7.15 -7.82 15.35
N ARG A 276 7.29 -9.03 15.90
CA ARG A 276 6.17 -9.83 16.40
C ARG A 276 6.61 -10.85 17.44
N PHE A 277 5.68 -11.26 18.29
CA PHE A 277 5.83 -12.42 19.17
C PHE A 277 4.55 -13.26 19.17
N LYS A 278 4.65 -14.53 19.59
CA LYS A 278 3.55 -15.47 19.76
C LYS A 278 2.96 -15.36 21.16
N ILE A 279 1.64 -15.46 21.28
CA ILE A 279 0.93 -15.49 22.57
C ILE A 279 -0.19 -16.54 22.50
N PRO A 280 -0.46 -17.31 23.57
CA PRO A 280 -1.65 -18.17 23.61
C PRO A 280 -2.93 -17.32 23.55
N GLU A 281 -3.91 -17.74 22.77
CA GLU A 281 -5.15 -17.00 22.50
C GLU A 281 -5.89 -16.61 23.79
N LYS A 282 -5.96 -17.53 24.75
CA LYS A 282 -6.59 -17.33 26.07
C LYS A 282 -6.04 -16.15 26.87
N TYR A 283 -4.77 -15.78 26.68
CA TYR A 283 -4.11 -14.70 27.42
C TYR A 283 -4.12 -13.35 26.68
N VAL A 284 -4.70 -13.29 25.48
CA VAL A 284 -4.73 -12.05 24.69
C VAL A 284 -5.50 -10.95 25.42
N VAL A 285 -6.66 -11.27 25.99
CA VAL A 285 -7.49 -10.30 26.71
C VAL A 285 -6.77 -9.77 27.95
N ASP A 286 -6.13 -10.66 28.72
CA ASP A 286 -5.34 -10.28 29.89
C ASP A 286 -4.18 -9.37 29.51
N PHE A 287 -3.46 -9.70 28.43
CA PHE A 287 -2.38 -8.86 27.89
C PHE A 287 -2.85 -7.47 27.51
N LEU A 288 -3.98 -7.37 26.78
CA LEU A 288 -4.54 -6.09 26.35
C LEU A 288 -5.01 -5.21 27.53
N ASN A 289 -5.44 -5.83 28.62
CA ASN A 289 -5.81 -5.15 29.87
C ASN A 289 -4.60 -4.83 30.76
N GLY A 290 -3.37 -5.05 30.30
CA GLY A 290 -2.15 -4.72 31.04
C GLY A 290 -1.73 -5.74 32.10
N LYS A 291 -2.39 -6.91 32.19
CA LYS A 291 -1.95 -7.97 33.11
C LYS A 291 -0.65 -8.59 32.60
N ASN A 292 0.21 -8.98 33.54
CA ASN A 292 1.45 -9.65 33.20
C ASN A 292 1.19 -11.10 32.80
N VAL A 293 1.43 -11.43 31.53
CA VAL A 293 1.34 -12.80 30.98
C VAL A 293 2.68 -13.26 30.39
N TRP A 294 3.78 -12.61 30.82
CA TRP A 294 5.11 -12.77 30.24
C TRP A 294 5.60 -14.22 30.27
N GLU A 295 5.38 -14.97 31.35
CA GLU A 295 5.84 -16.36 31.44
C GLU A 295 5.29 -17.23 30.30
N HIS A 296 4.03 -17.05 29.92
CA HIS A 296 3.42 -17.78 28.81
C HIS A 296 3.96 -17.33 27.44
N VAL A 297 4.35 -16.06 27.30
CA VAL A 297 4.97 -15.54 26.08
C VAL A 297 6.42 -16.02 25.98
N LYS A 298 7.17 -16.00 27.07
CA LYS A 298 8.56 -16.45 27.18
C LYS A 298 8.70 -17.91 26.76
N MET A 299 7.77 -18.78 27.20
CA MET A 299 7.75 -20.20 26.81
C MET A 299 7.65 -20.41 25.28
N LEU A 300 7.01 -19.50 24.54
CA LEU A 300 6.80 -19.65 23.09
C LEU A 300 7.86 -18.97 22.21
N ASN A 301 8.62 -18.02 22.76
CA ASN A 301 9.48 -17.12 21.98
C ASN A 301 10.91 -16.99 22.51
N GLY A 302 11.19 -17.38 23.75
CA GLY A 302 12.44 -17.04 24.44
C GLY A 302 12.43 -15.66 25.08
N SER A 303 13.54 -15.27 25.73
CA SER A 303 13.68 -14.01 26.47
C SER A 303 13.93 -12.77 25.60
N GLU A 304 14.39 -12.95 24.36
CA GLU A 304 14.78 -11.86 23.45
C GLU A 304 13.62 -10.91 23.08
N VAL A 305 12.38 -11.37 23.19
CA VAL A 305 11.19 -10.57 22.84
C VAL A 305 10.64 -9.74 24.01
N PHE A 306 11.31 -9.74 25.17
CA PHE A 306 10.81 -9.06 26.38
C PHE A 306 10.59 -7.57 26.18
N ASP A 307 11.57 -6.89 25.57
CA ASP A 307 11.48 -5.45 25.31
C ASP A 307 10.31 -5.13 24.37
N LEU A 308 10.11 -5.96 23.34
CA LEU A 308 8.98 -5.83 22.41
C LEU A 308 7.63 -6.07 23.11
N TYR A 309 7.56 -7.07 23.99
CA TYR A 309 6.37 -7.37 24.79
C TYR A 309 6.01 -6.16 25.68
N LYS A 310 7.00 -5.64 26.43
CA LYS A 310 6.83 -4.51 27.33
C LYS A 310 6.45 -3.24 26.58
N ASP A 311 7.13 -2.95 25.46
CA ASP A 311 6.83 -1.81 24.59
C ASP A 311 5.37 -1.84 24.10
N ILE A 312 4.94 -2.97 23.55
CA ILE A 312 3.59 -3.10 22.98
C ILE A 312 2.54 -2.99 24.10
N GLN A 313 2.75 -3.65 25.24
CA GLN A 313 1.82 -3.56 26.37
C GLN A 313 1.72 -2.13 26.90
N THR A 314 2.87 -1.46 27.05
CA THR A 314 2.94 -0.06 27.51
C THR A 314 2.20 0.85 26.54
N ALA A 315 2.40 0.69 25.23
CA ALA A 315 1.69 1.49 24.22
C ALA A 315 0.17 1.23 24.23
N ILE A 316 -0.27 0.00 24.45
CA ILE A 316 -1.70 -0.35 24.56
C ILE A 316 -2.34 0.33 25.77
N VAL A 317 -1.68 0.25 26.93
CA VAL A 317 -2.22 0.83 28.16
C VAL A 317 -2.16 2.36 28.14
N SER A 318 -1.03 2.95 27.73
CA SER A 318 -0.83 4.40 27.76
C SER A 318 -1.72 5.14 26.76
N LYS A 319 -1.88 4.61 25.54
CA LYS A 319 -2.74 5.18 24.51
C LYS A 319 -4.18 4.67 24.58
N LYS A 320 -4.51 3.82 25.56
CA LYS A 320 -5.83 3.18 25.74
C LYS A 320 -6.35 2.49 24.47
N LEU A 321 -5.49 1.69 23.84
CA LEU A 321 -5.81 1.05 22.56
C LEU A 321 -6.84 -0.08 22.74
N ARG A 322 -7.75 -0.20 21.79
CA ARG A 322 -8.84 -1.18 21.76
C ARG A 322 -8.92 -1.83 20.37
N PRO A 323 -9.45 -3.07 20.23
CA PRO A 323 -9.77 -3.66 18.94
C PRO A 323 -10.66 -2.72 18.09
N SER A 324 -10.17 -2.32 16.92
CA SER A 324 -10.84 -1.31 16.09
C SER A 324 -11.28 -1.89 14.74
N VAL A 325 -10.36 -2.40 13.93
CA VAL A 325 -10.66 -2.92 12.59
C VAL A 325 -10.06 -4.31 12.40
N ARG A 326 -10.88 -5.28 12.00
CA ARG A 326 -10.41 -6.56 11.48
C ARG A 326 -10.21 -6.46 9.98
N THR A 327 -9.07 -6.91 9.48
CA THR A 327 -8.86 -7.18 8.06
C THR A 327 -8.81 -8.68 7.84
N PHE A 328 -9.61 -9.19 6.91
CA PHE A 328 -9.59 -10.59 6.47
C PHE A 328 -9.32 -10.65 4.97
N TYR A 329 -8.50 -11.59 4.53
CA TYR A 329 -8.25 -11.87 3.11
C TYR A 329 -7.70 -13.30 2.94
N LYS A 330 -7.82 -13.83 1.73
CA LYS A 330 -7.13 -15.06 1.32
C LYS A 330 -5.80 -14.68 0.67
N ARG A 331 -4.71 -15.36 1.05
CA ARG A 331 -3.37 -15.06 0.56
C ARG A 331 -2.79 -16.25 -0.19
N THR A 332 -2.40 -15.99 -1.44
CA THR A 332 -1.46 -16.82 -2.20
C THR A 332 -0.08 -16.16 -2.14
N ALA A 333 0.96 -16.90 -1.75
CA ALA A 333 2.34 -16.43 -1.78
C ALA A 333 3.11 -17.10 -2.91
N PHE A 334 4.05 -16.39 -3.53
CA PHE A 334 4.93 -16.91 -4.57
C PHE A 334 6.37 -16.58 -4.19
N GLN A 335 7.18 -17.62 -4.05
CA GLN A 335 8.56 -17.49 -3.60
C GLN A 335 9.36 -18.73 -3.99
N LEU A 336 10.63 -18.53 -4.35
CA LEU A 336 11.60 -19.60 -4.47
C LEU A 336 12.15 -19.97 -3.07
N PRO A 337 12.32 -21.27 -2.73
CA PRO A 337 12.78 -21.69 -1.39
C PRO A 337 14.14 -21.12 -0.97
N ASN A 338 15.07 -21.03 -1.93
CA ASN A 338 16.46 -20.62 -1.69
C ASN A 338 16.79 -19.23 -2.24
N ASP A 339 15.81 -18.52 -2.79
CA ASP A 339 16.01 -17.22 -3.39
C ASP A 339 15.05 -16.20 -2.75
N SER A 340 15.66 -15.19 -2.12
CA SER A 340 14.95 -14.09 -1.46
C SER A 340 14.93 -12.80 -2.28
N THR A 341 15.49 -12.81 -3.50
CA THR A 341 15.55 -11.66 -4.42
C THR A 341 14.16 -11.15 -4.76
N VAL A 342 13.20 -12.03 -4.99
CA VAL A 342 11.82 -11.67 -5.29
C VAL A 342 10.84 -12.51 -4.50
N ARG A 343 9.93 -11.83 -3.79
CA ARG A 343 8.79 -12.44 -3.11
C ARG A 343 7.52 -11.70 -3.46
N ILE A 344 6.54 -12.43 -3.96
CA ILE A 344 5.23 -11.88 -4.31
C ILE A 344 4.17 -12.46 -3.38
N SER A 345 3.21 -11.64 -2.98
CA SER A 345 1.98 -12.12 -2.35
C SER A 345 0.76 -11.45 -2.97
N LEU A 346 -0.27 -12.25 -3.23
CA LEU A 346 -1.55 -11.81 -3.77
C LEU A 346 -2.62 -12.02 -2.70
N ASP A 347 -3.24 -10.92 -2.27
CA ASP A 347 -4.33 -10.94 -1.30
C ASP A 347 -5.67 -10.75 -2.04
N THR A 348 -6.51 -11.79 -2.04
CA THR A 348 -7.84 -11.80 -2.63
C THR A 348 -8.92 -11.76 -1.56
N ASN A 349 -10.17 -11.47 -1.96
CA ASN A 349 -11.35 -11.52 -1.09
C ASN A 349 -11.20 -10.66 0.18
N LEU A 350 -10.57 -9.49 0.03
CA LEU A 350 -10.27 -8.60 1.13
C LEU A 350 -11.55 -7.97 1.69
N VAL A 351 -11.72 -8.07 3.00
CA VAL A 351 -12.76 -7.36 3.75
C VAL A 351 -12.16 -6.65 4.94
N MET A 352 -12.78 -5.54 5.31
CA MET A 352 -12.52 -4.80 6.54
C MET A 352 -13.80 -4.81 7.37
N ILE A 353 -13.70 -5.22 8.62
CA ILE A 353 -14.84 -5.42 9.52
C ILE A 353 -14.61 -4.57 10.77
N ARG A 354 -15.67 -3.90 11.25
CA ARG A 354 -15.66 -3.17 12.51
C ARG A 354 -15.59 -4.15 13.68
N GLU A 355 -14.65 -3.94 14.59
CA GLU A 355 -14.50 -4.74 15.82
C GLU A 355 -15.03 -4.01 17.04
N ARG A 356 -14.89 -2.69 17.07
CA ARG A 356 -15.36 -1.86 18.17
C ARG A 356 -16.87 -1.72 18.15
N LYS A 357 -17.53 -1.89 19.30
CA LYS A 357 -18.96 -1.59 19.46
C LYS A 357 -19.16 -0.09 19.68
N ALA A 358 -20.31 0.44 19.27
CA ALA A 358 -20.60 1.88 19.37
C ALA A 358 -20.55 2.39 20.83
N ASP A 359 -20.96 1.56 21.80
CA ASP A 359 -21.09 1.94 23.20
C ASP A 359 -19.81 1.76 24.03
N GLU A 360 -18.75 1.18 23.46
CA GLU A 360 -17.53 0.82 24.19
C GLU A 360 -16.62 2.03 24.38
N LYS A 361 -16.36 2.40 25.65
CA LYS A 361 -15.45 3.49 26.01
C LYS A 361 -14.00 2.99 26.13
N ASP A 362 -13.05 3.89 25.93
CA ASP A 362 -11.62 3.55 26.00
C ASP A 362 -11.18 3.10 27.41
N ASP A 363 -11.90 3.48 28.46
CA ASP A 363 -11.61 3.10 29.85
C ASP A 363 -12.25 1.76 30.27
N ASP A 364 -13.17 1.21 29.49
CA ASP A 364 -13.87 -0.04 29.84
C ASP A 364 -12.92 -1.24 29.76
N ILE A 365 -13.01 -2.19 30.69
CA ILE A 365 -12.22 -3.43 30.62
C ILE A 365 -12.54 -4.17 29.31
N ILE A 366 -11.49 -4.52 28.56
CA ILE A 366 -11.65 -5.31 27.34
C ILE A 366 -12.14 -6.69 27.73
N LYS A 367 -13.35 -7.06 27.27
CA LYS A 367 -13.92 -8.39 27.47
C LYS A 367 -13.59 -9.35 26.32
N GLN A 368 -13.47 -8.82 25.11
CA GLN A 368 -13.21 -9.59 23.90
C GLN A 368 -12.23 -8.84 23.01
N TRP A 369 -11.22 -9.53 22.49
CA TRP A 369 -10.25 -8.93 21.57
C TRP A 369 -10.67 -9.04 20.10
N LYS A 370 -11.75 -9.78 19.83
CA LYS A 370 -12.26 -10.11 18.50
C LYS A 370 -13.76 -10.43 18.58
N ARG A 371 -14.54 -10.04 17.58
CA ARG A 371 -15.95 -10.43 17.45
C ARG A 371 -16.09 -11.93 17.11
N PRO A 372 -16.99 -12.67 17.78
CA PRO A 372 -17.15 -14.12 17.60
C PRO A 372 -17.98 -14.49 16.35
N ASP A 373 -18.88 -13.62 15.92
CA ASP A 373 -19.78 -13.81 14.78
C ASP A 373 -19.08 -13.73 13.42
N ALA A 374 -17.95 -13.03 13.30
CA ALA A 374 -17.16 -12.96 12.07
C ALA A 374 -16.25 -14.20 11.90
N VAL A 375 -16.84 -15.39 11.83
CA VAL A 375 -16.17 -16.65 11.44
C VAL A 375 -15.64 -16.50 10.01
N CYS A 376 -14.44 -17.01 9.69
CA CYS A 376 -13.69 -16.80 8.42
C CYS A 376 -14.38 -17.37 7.15
N GLU A 377 -15.62 -16.97 6.88
CA GLU A 377 -16.40 -17.34 5.72
C GLU A 377 -16.71 -16.09 4.90
N TRP A 378 -15.93 -15.88 3.84
CA TRP A 378 -16.22 -14.84 2.86
C TRP A 378 -17.54 -15.18 2.12
N PRO A 379 -18.46 -14.22 1.90
CA PRO A 379 -18.31 -12.78 2.06
C PRO A 379 -18.93 -12.21 3.35
N PHE A 380 -19.11 -13.01 4.41
CA PHE A 380 -19.73 -12.62 5.69
C PHE A 380 -21.12 -11.99 5.47
N LYS A 381 -22.03 -12.71 4.80
CA LYS A 381 -23.34 -12.18 4.40
C LYS A 381 -24.23 -11.82 5.59
N HIS A 382 -24.03 -12.49 6.72
CA HIS A 382 -24.77 -12.30 7.97
C HIS A 382 -24.41 -11.01 8.69
N LEU A 383 -23.27 -10.38 8.38
CA LEU A 383 -22.86 -9.13 9.02
C LEU A 383 -23.63 -7.92 8.47
N PRO A 384 -24.03 -6.96 9.33
CA PRO A 384 -24.64 -5.71 8.90
C PRO A 384 -23.77 -4.95 7.90
N LYS A 385 -24.39 -4.30 6.90
CA LYS A 385 -23.66 -3.56 5.85
C LYS A 385 -22.79 -2.42 6.40
N GLU A 386 -23.15 -1.87 7.54
CA GLU A 386 -22.40 -0.77 8.20
C GLU A 386 -21.11 -1.23 8.88
N ASP A 387 -21.03 -2.52 9.20
CA ASP A 387 -19.94 -3.13 9.94
C ASP A 387 -18.90 -3.78 9.02
N ILE A 388 -19.18 -3.88 7.72
CA ILE A 388 -18.32 -4.58 6.77
C ILE A 388 -18.13 -3.81 5.46
N ILE A 389 -16.88 -3.74 5.03
CA ILE A 389 -16.48 -3.25 3.72
C ILE A 389 -15.87 -4.39 2.94
N ARG A 390 -16.41 -4.62 1.75
CA ARG A 390 -15.88 -5.60 0.80
C ARG A 390 -15.06 -4.84 -0.23
N PHE A 391 -13.74 -5.03 -0.15
CA PHE A 391 -12.83 -4.32 -1.04
C PHE A 391 -12.94 -4.91 -2.45
N PRO A 392 -13.16 -4.10 -3.50
CA PRO A 392 -13.53 -4.58 -4.84
C PRO A 392 -12.34 -5.19 -5.62
N TYR A 393 -11.12 -4.92 -5.20
CA TYR A 393 -9.90 -5.33 -5.90
C TYR A 393 -9.09 -6.33 -5.06
N ALA A 394 -8.18 -7.06 -5.69
CA ALA A 394 -7.14 -7.79 -4.98
C ALA A 394 -5.89 -6.91 -4.80
N ILE A 395 -5.01 -7.29 -3.89
CA ILE A 395 -3.77 -6.56 -3.61
C ILE A 395 -2.57 -7.43 -3.93
N LEU A 396 -1.79 -7.02 -4.92
CA LEU A 396 -0.48 -7.59 -5.22
C LEU A 396 0.58 -6.82 -4.43
N GLU A 397 1.38 -7.52 -3.62
CA GLU A 397 2.54 -6.98 -2.93
C GLU A 397 3.80 -7.65 -3.51
N VAL A 398 4.65 -6.85 -4.14
CA VAL A 398 5.93 -7.29 -4.72
C VAL A 398 7.05 -6.79 -3.84
N LYS A 399 7.87 -7.72 -3.33
CA LYS A 399 9.07 -7.45 -2.54
C LYS A 399 10.28 -7.85 -3.35
N THR A 400 11.17 -6.90 -3.55
CA THR A 400 12.46 -7.15 -4.19
C THR A 400 13.59 -6.90 -3.21
N GLN A 401 14.64 -7.69 -3.34
CA GLN A 401 15.86 -7.65 -2.56
C GLN A 401 17.03 -7.70 -3.52
N GLY A 402 17.89 -6.69 -3.50
CA GLY A 402 19.04 -6.61 -4.40
C GLY A 402 20.08 -5.61 -3.90
N VAL A 403 21.28 -5.68 -4.49
CA VAL A 403 22.35 -4.68 -4.31
C VAL A 403 21.97 -3.39 -5.03
N ASP A 404 21.40 -3.51 -6.23
CA ASP A 404 20.86 -2.40 -7.02
C ASP A 404 19.34 -2.27 -6.83
N GLU A 405 18.81 -1.06 -6.98
CA GLU A 405 17.35 -0.80 -6.98
C GLU A 405 16.60 -1.38 -8.21
N ARG A 406 17.30 -2.08 -9.12
CA ARG A 406 16.75 -2.62 -10.36
C ARG A 406 15.85 -3.83 -10.11
N LYS A 407 14.75 -3.91 -10.83
CA LYS A 407 13.83 -5.06 -10.79
C LYS A 407 14.19 -6.02 -11.93
N PRO A 408 13.97 -7.34 -11.76
CA PRO A 408 14.07 -8.26 -12.90
C PRO A 408 13.12 -7.84 -14.03
N ALA A 409 13.54 -8.01 -15.29
CA ALA A 409 12.76 -7.57 -16.47
C ALA A 409 11.32 -8.10 -16.47
N TRP A 410 11.13 -9.38 -16.11
CA TRP A 410 9.80 -9.98 -16.03
C TRP A 410 8.89 -9.35 -14.96
N ILE A 411 9.46 -8.80 -13.88
CA ILE A 411 8.70 -8.03 -12.88
C ILE A 411 8.30 -6.69 -13.46
N GLU A 412 9.17 -6.03 -14.22
CA GLU A 412 8.83 -4.79 -14.92
C GLU A 412 7.70 -5.03 -15.92
N ASP A 413 7.73 -6.14 -16.65
CA ASP A 413 6.65 -6.56 -17.56
C ASP A 413 5.32 -6.83 -16.84
N VAL A 414 5.35 -7.30 -15.59
CA VAL A 414 4.14 -7.48 -14.77
C VAL A 414 3.65 -6.13 -14.26
N VAL A 415 4.56 -5.28 -13.77
CA VAL A 415 4.22 -3.97 -13.18
C VAL A 415 3.72 -2.98 -14.22
N ASN A 416 4.23 -3.05 -15.45
CA ASN A 416 3.84 -2.19 -16.58
C ASN A 416 2.66 -2.77 -17.38
N SER A 417 2.20 -3.98 -17.05
CA SER A 417 1.05 -4.61 -17.73
C SER A 417 -0.27 -3.91 -17.41
N SER A 418 -1.31 -4.20 -18.22
CA SER A 418 -2.69 -3.76 -17.95
C SER A 418 -3.33 -4.42 -16.72
N TYR A 419 -2.71 -5.46 -16.15
CA TYR A 419 -3.29 -6.25 -15.06
C TYR A 419 -3.30 -5.51 -13.71
N VAL A 420 -2.37 -4.56 -13.52
CA VAL A 420 -2.10 -3.97 -12.20
C VAL A 420 -2.17 -2.44 -12.22
N GLU A 421 -2.68 -1.87 -11.13
CA GLU A 421 -2.67 -0.43 -10.88
C GLU A 421 -1.79 -0.14 -9.67
N HIS A 422 -0.77 0.71 -9.84
CA HIS A 422 0.16 1.01 -8.75
C HIS A 422 -0.48 1.92 -7.70
N VAL A 423 -0.46 1.48 -6.44
CA VAL A 423 -0.98 2.28 -5.32
C VAL A 423 0.09 2.40 -4.24
N HIS A 424 0.73 3.56 -4.23
CA HIS A 424 1.85 3.85 -3.35
C HIS A 424 1.45 3.78 -1.86
N LYS A 425 2.11 2.91 -1.10
CA LYS A 425 1.97 2.78 0.37
C LYS A 425 0.54 2.51 0.85
N TYR A 426 -0.31 1.89 0.03
CA TYR A 426 -1.66 1.45 0.43
C TYR A 426 -1.66 0.69 1.76
N SER A 427 -2.64 0.97 2.62
CA SER A 427 -2.80 0.33 3.93
C SER A 427 -4.22 -0.18 4.12
N LYS A 428 -4.35 -1.49 4.41
CA LYS A 428 -5.64 -2.14 4.70
C LYS A 428 -6.31 -1.54 5.96
N PHE A 429 -5.49 -1.23 6.97
CA PHE A 429 -5.93 -0.58 8.20
C PHE A 429 -6.51 0.80 7.92
N MET A 430 -5.75 1.67 7.24
CA MET A 430 -6.19 3.04 6.98
C MET A 430 -7.42 3.08 6.07
N HIS A 431 -7.48 2.20 5.06
CA HIS A 431 -8.67 2.09 4.21
C HIS A 431 -9.91 1.64 5.01
N GLY A 432 -9.75 0.63 5.86
CA GLY A 432 -10.83 0.13 6.71
C GLY A 432 -11.31 1.18 7.73
N SER A 433 -10.40 1.81 8.47
CA SER A 433 -10.75 2.81 9.48
C SER A 433 -11.50 4.00 8.88
N ALA A 434 -10.98 4.56 7.78
CA ALA A 434 -11.53 5.76 7.13
C ALA A 434 -12.99 5.60 6.64
N LEU A 435 -13.37 4.37 6.26
CA LEU A 435 -14.70 4.07 5.72
C LEU A 435 -15.64 3.48 6.78
N LEU A 436 -15.15 2.67 7.73
CA LEU A 436 -15.97 2.10 8.79
C LEU A 436 -16.34 3.15 9.85
N TYR A 437 -15.46 4.12 10.13
CA TYR A 437 -15.69 5.12 11.16
C TYR A 437 -15.98 6.48 10.55
N LYS A 438 -17.26 6.89 10.60
CA LYS A 438 -17.72 8.16 10.04
C LYS A 438 -17.04 9.38 10.69
N GLN A 439 -16.64 9.26 11.96
CA GLN A 439 -15.95 10.26 12.77
C GLN A 439 -14.59 10.70 12.17
N ILE A 440 -13.98 9.86 11.33
CA ILE A 440 -12.72 10.19 10.67
C ILE A 440 -12.98 11.14 9.50
N GLU A 441 -12.60 12.40 9.67
CA GLU A 441 -12.71 13.44 8.64
C GLU A 441 -11.57 13.41 7.62
N VAL A 442 -10.37 13.03 8.05
CA VAL A 442 -9.17 13.03 7.20
C VAL A 442 -9.00 11.65 6.58
N ILE A 443 -8.98 11.57 5.25
CA ILE A 443 -8.95 10.33 4.48
C ILE A 443 -7.69 10.18 3.63
N PRO A 444 -7.21 8.96 3.34
CA PRO A 444 -6.06 8.76 2.46
C PRO A 444 -6.33 9.11 1.00
N TYR A 445 -5.30 9.60 0.32
CA TYR A 445 -5.33 10.05 -1.08
C TYR A 445 -5.89 9.05 -2.12
N TRP A 446 -5.86 7.75 -1.85
CA TRP A 446 -6.36 6.74 -2.78
C TRP A 446 -7.87 6.53 -2.70
N LEU A 447 -8.54 6.97 -1.64
CA LEU A 447 -9.99 6.73 -1.48
C LEU A 447 -10.85 7.38 -2.56
N PRO A 448 -10.62 8.64 -2.98
CA PRO A 448 -11.37 9.24 -4.09
C PRO A 448 -11.24 8.46 -5.40
N GLN A 449 -10.11 7.78 -5.60
CA GLN A 449 -9.84 6.98 -6.80
C GLN A 449 -10.61 5.65 -6.83
N MET A 450 -11.27 5.26 -5.73
CA MET A 450 -12.06 4.03 -5.66
C MET A 450 -13.27 4.05 -6.60
N GLY A 451 -13.78 5.24 -6.95
CA GLY A 451 -14.86 5.40 -7.93
C GLY A 451 -14.42 5.22 -9.39
N THR A 452 -13.11 5.17 -9.65
CA THR A 452 -12.54 4.98 -10.98
C THR A 452 -12.29 3.50 -11.24
N ASP A 453 -12.62 3.04 -12.45
CA ASP A 453 -12.27 1.70 -12.91
C ASP A 453 -10.75 1.61 -13.14
N ILE A 454 -10.12 0.61 -12.54
CA ILE A 454 -8.67 0.39 -12.65
C ILE A 454 -8.26 -0.43 -13.87
N ARG A 455 -9.23 -1.00 -14.61
CA ARG A 455 -8.94 -1.81 -15.79
C ARG A 455 -8.36 -0.94 -16.89
N LYS A 456 -7.14 -1.25 -17.31
CA LYS A 456 -6.38 -0.54 -18.36
C LYS A 456 -6.57 -1.14 -19.74
N ASP A 457 -7.39 -2.19 -19.84
CA ASP A 457 -7.60 -2.87 -21.10
C ASP A 457 -8.21 -1.91 -22.14
N PRO A 458 -7.73 -1.93 -23.38
CA PRO A 458 -8.21 -1.04 -24.43
C PRO A 458 -9.68 -1.30 -24.81
N PHE A 459 -10.30 -2.35 -24.29
CA PHE A 459 -11.73 -2.61 -24.44
C PHE A 459 -12.62 -1.66 -23.65
N HIS A 460 -12.15 -1.20 -22.48
CA HIS A 460 -12.88 -0.23 -21.69
C HIS A 460 -12.69 1.16 -22.30
N PRO A 461 -13.78 1.96 -22.46
CA PRO A 461 -13.63 3.35 -22.81
C PRO A 461 -12.73 3.97 -21.75
N ILE A 462 -11.59 4.50 -22.19
CA ILE A 462 -10.76 5.37 -21.37
C ILE A 462 -11.63 6.61 -21.14
N LYS A 463 -12.48 6.61 -20.11
CA LYS A 463 -12.89 7.87 -19.52
C LYS A 463 -11.60 8.41 -18.93
N GLU A 464 -11.00 9.34 -19.67
CA GLU A 464 -9.86 10.17 -19.30
C GLU A 464 -8.78 9.37 -18.56
N LEU A 465 -7.86 8.82 -19.35
CA LEU A 465 -6.54 8.43 -18.86
C LEU A 465 -6.08 9.59 -18.00
N LYS A 466 -5.98 9.33 -16.70
CA LYS A 466 -5.25 10.10 -15.73
C LYS A 466 -4.01 10.68 -16.42
N ILE A 467 -4.06 11.94 -16.83
CA ILE A 467 -2.88 12.80 -16.72
C ILE A 467 -2.80 13.13 -15.23
N MET A 468 -2.43 12.13 -14.43
CA MET A 468 -1.77 12.42 -13.17
C MET A 468 -0.31 12.57 -13.57
N GLN A 469 0.14 13.83 -13.66
CA GLN A 469 1.55 14.15 -13.65
C GLN A 469 2.17 13.47 -12.41
N ASN A 470 2.73 12.27 -12.59
CA ASN A 470 3.74 11.73 -11.70
C ASN A 470 5.05 12.53 -11.76
N ASN A 471 5.04 13.63 -12.54
CA ASN A 471 6.01 14.71 -12.53
C ASN A 471 5.36 15.95 -11.89
N VAL A 472 5.19 15.98 -10.56
CA VAL A 472 5.38 17.27 -9.86
C VAL A 472 6.86 17.36 -9.52
N LEU A 473 7.67 17.43 -10.58
CA LEU A 473 8.73 18.41 -10.59
C LEU A 473 7.99 19.71 -10.88
N LEU A 474 7.93 20.61 -9.92
CA LEU A 474 7.50 21.98 -10.15
C LEU A 474 8.42 22.57 -11.23
N THR A 475 8.00 22.52 -12.49
CA THR A 475 8.57 23.39 -13.51
C THR A 475 8.12 24.80 -13.15
N GLN A 476 9.09 25.63 -12.75
CA GLN A 476 8.95 27.08 -12.72
C GLN A 476 8.59 27.58 -14.13
N SER A 477 7.98 28.77 -14.19
CA SER A 477 7.38 29.49 -15.34
C SER A 477 5.95 29.03 -15.67
N GLU A 478 4.88 29.83 -15.51
CA GLU A 478 4.73 31.28 -15.43
C GLU A 478 3.62 31.60 -14.41
N ALA A 479 3.99 32.09 -13.23
CA ALA A 479 3.04 32.71 -12.31
C ALA A 479 3.13 34.22 -12.50
N LYS A 480 2.19 34.79 -13.27
CA LYS A 480 1.84 36.20 -13.11
C LYS A 480 0.92 36.31 -11.88
N GLU A 481 1.45 37.08 -10.93
CA GLU A 481 0.88 37.80 -9.80
C GLU A 481 -0.56 37.55 -9.35
N ASN A 482 -0.68 37.40 -8.03
CA ASN A 482 -1.84 37.62 -7.16
C ASN A 482 -2.87 36.48 -7.00
N SER A 483 -2.49 35.48 -6.19
CA SER A 483 -3.28 34.99 -5.03
C SER A 483 -2.58 33.76 -4.43
N SER A 484 -1.62 34.02 -3.54
CA SER A 484 -0.95 33.01 -2.73
C SER A 484 -1.83 32.67 -1.52
N GLU A 485 -2.83 31.80 -1.68
CA GLU A 485 -3.57 31.22 -0.56
C GLU A 485 -4.27 29.92 -0.98
N ASN A 486 -4.06 28.86 -0.19
CA ASN A 486 -4.63 27.50 -0.28
C ASN A 486 -3.90 26.48 -1.17
N LEU A 487 -2.91 25.79 -0.58
CA LEU A 487 -2.56 24.43 -1.01
C LEU A 487 -3.75 23.51 -0.66
N SER A 488 -4.66 23.37 -1.62
CA SER A 488 -6.00 22.80 -1.45
C SER A 488 -5.98 21.38 -0.89
N LEU A 489 -6.51 21.21 0.32
CA LEU A 489 -7.23 19.99 0.68
C LEU A 489 -8.32 19.82 -0.38
N ILE A 490 -8.22 18.79 -1.21
CA ILE A 490 -9.32 18.48 -2.13
C ILE A 490 -10.46 17.97 -1.24
N GLU A 491 -11.54 18.73 -1.12
CA GLU A 491 -12.76 18.24 -0.49
C GLU A 491 -13.42 17.24 -1.42
N SER A 492 -13.57 15.99 -0.95
CA SER A 492 -14.43 15.01 -1.60
C SER A 492 -15.50 14.62 -0.59
N HIS A 493 -16.75 14.99 -0.86
CA HIS A 493 -17.92 14.69 -0.02
C HIS A 493 -17.77 15.11 1.47
N GLY A 494 -17.23 16.31 1.73
CA GLY A 494 -17.11 16.85 3.09
C GLY A 494 -15.97 16.24 3.94
N LYS A 495 -15.04 15.49 3.33
CA LYS A 495 -13.85 14.93 4.01
C LYS A 495 -12.54 15.48 3.43
N LYS A 496 -11.54 15.64 4.30
CA LYS A 496 -10.21 16.21 3.98
C LYS A 496 -9.26 15.13 3.46
N ILE A 497 -8.61 15.32 2.32
CA ILE A 497 -7.68 14.33 1.77
C ILE A 497 -6.24 14.58 2.28
N ALA A 498 -5.67 13.60 2.97
CA ALA A 498 -4.26 13.60 3.35
C ALA A 498 -3.39 13.02 2.22
N ILE A 499 -2.58 13.91 1.63
CA ILE A 499 -1.56 13.55 0.65
C ILE A 499 -0.24 13.34 1.41
N PRO A 500 0.41 12.18 1.28
CA PRO A 500 1.65 11.91 2.00
C PRO A 500 2.79 12.77 1.44
N ILE A 501 3.22 13.77 2.21
CA ILE A 501 4.37 14.62 1.86
C ILE A 501 5.66 13.86 2.20
N ARG A 502 6.61 13.83 1.25
CA ARG A 502 7.97 13.33 1.50
C ARG A 502 8.79 14.48 2.05
N VAL A 503 9.22 14.36 3.30
CA VAL A 503 10.20 15.29 3.87
C VAL A 503 11.59 14.84 3.44
N GLU A 504 12.31 15.72 2.76
CA GLU A 504 13.69 15.46 2.38
C GLU A 504 14.64 15.89 3.51
N PRO A 505 15.72 15.13 3.79
CA PRO A 505 16.70 15.49 4.82
C PRO A 505 17.27 16.90 4.64
N LYS A 506 17.36 17.38 3.39
CA LYS A 506 17.83 18.74 3.08
C LYS A 506 17.04 19.83 3.79
N ILE A 507 15.75 19.59 4.10
CA ILE A 507 14.90 20.57 4.77
C ILE A 507 15.34 20.75 6.24
N PHE A 508 15.70 19.65 6.91
CA PHE A 508 16.26 19.70 8.27
C PHE A 508 17.61 20.41 8.29
N PHE A 509 18.50 20.08 7.36
CA PHE A 509 19.80 20.76 7.24
C PHE A 509 19.66 22.23 6.84
N ALA A 510 18.64 22.59 6.05
CA ALA A 510 18.34 23.99 5.76
C ALA A 510 17.89 24.75 7.02
N ASN A 511 17.03 24.13 7.84
CA ASN A 511 16.61 24.72 9.13
C ASN A 511 17.80 24.89 10.08
N GLU A 512 18.65 23.87 10.20
CA GLU A 512 19.87 23.90 11.00
C GLU A 512 20.85 24.97 10.50
N ARG A 513 21.07 25.07 9.18
CA ARG A 513 21.90 26.11 8.58
C ARG A 513 21.39 27.51 8.91
N THR A 514 20.08 27.75 8.80
CA THR A 514 19.49 29.04 9.15
C THR A 514 19.67 29.34 10.63
N PHE A 515 19.45 28.35 11.51
CA PHE A 515 19.71 28.49 12.95
C PHE A 515 21.17 28.87 13.24
N LEU A 516 22.13 28.15 12.66
CA LEU A 516 23.56 28.43 12.83
C LEU A 516 23.95 29.83 12.34
N LYS A 517 23.35 30.32 11.25
CA LYS A 517 23.57 31.70 10.77
C LYS A 517 23.12 32.75 11.78
N TRP A 518 21.93 32.58 12.38
CA TRP A 518 21.43 33.50 13.40
C TRP A 518 22.27 33.45 14.68
N VAL A 519 22.70 32.26 15.10
CA VAL A 519 23.60 32.08 16.25
C VAL A 519 24.96 32.71 15.98
N GLN A 520 25.54 32.52 14.79
CA GLN A 520 26.81 33.14 14.40
C GLN A 520 26.74 34.67 14.45
N PHE A 521 25.66 35.25 13.91
CA PHE A 521 25.44 36.70 13.97
C PHE A 521 25.30 37.20 15.42
N SER A 522 24.60 36.44 16.27
CA SER A 522 24.43 36.78 17.68
C SER A 522 25.75 36.71 18.45
N ILE A 523 26.58 35.69 18.20
CA ILE A 523 27.92 35.56 18.79
C ILE A 523 28.82 36.72 18.34
N PHE A 524 28.76 37.10 17.06
CA PHE A 524 29.48 38.27 16.56
C PHE A 524 29.04 39.55 17.29
N LEU A 525 27.73 39.79 17.40
CA LEU A 525 27.18 40.96 18.08
C LEU A 525 27.54 40.97 19.58
N GLY A 526 27.46 39.83 20.25
CA GLY A 526 27.87 39.67 21.65
C GLY A 526 29.38 39.83 21.86
N GLY A 527 30.19 39.41 20.89
CA GLY A 527 31.64 39.63 20.88
C GLY A 527 32.00 41.11 20.74
N VAL A 528 31.33 41.83 19.83
CA VAL A 528 31.46 43.29 19.70
C VAL A 528 31.00 43.99 20.99
N GLY A 529 29.87 43.58 21.57
CA GLY A 529 29.38 44.09 22.85
C GLY A 529 30.40 43.91 23.97
N THR A 530 30.93 42.69 24.13
CA THR A 530 31.96 42.36 25.13
C THR A 530 33.25 43.17 24.92
N ALA A 531 33.68 43.35 23.67
CA ALA A 531 34.87 44.14 23.36
C ALA A 531 34.69 45.62 23.77
N ILE A 532 33.50 46.19 23.54
CA ILE A 532 33.17 47.56 23.95
C ILE A 532 33.10 47.69 25.48
N LEU A 533 32.56 46.69 26.18
CA LEU A 533 32.57 46.65 27.65
C LEU A 533 33.99 46.67 28.23
N GLY A 534 34.93 46.02 27.56
CA GLY A 534 36.34 45.94 27.97
C GLY A 534 37.11 47.26 27.89
N LEU A 535 36.56 48.32 27.28
CA LEU A 535 37.23 49.62 27.14
C LEU A 535 37.24 50.45 28.43
N GLY A 536 36.44 50.10 29.45
CA GLY A 536 36.50 50.71 30.78
C GLY A 536 35.78 52.06 30.95
N ASP A 537 35.22 52.64 29.88
CA ASP A 537 34.44 53.88 29.96
C ASP A 537 32.97 53.61 30.38
N ASN A 538 32.41 54.44 31.26
CA ASN A 538 31.01 54.31 31.72
C ASN A 538 30.00 54.35 30.56
N ASN A 539 30.22 55.20 29.55
CA ASN A 539 29.34 55.29 28.38
C ASN A 539 29.49 54.06 27.47
N ALA A 540 30.71 53.53 27.32
CA ALA A 540 30.95 52.29 26.59
C ALA A 540 30.32 51.08 27.29
N ALA A 541 30.30 51.07 28.63
CA ALA A 541 29.67 50.02 29.42
C ALA A 541 28.16 49.91 29.13
N TRP A 542 27.45 51.04 29.02
CA TRP A 542 26.03 51.05 28.66
C TRP A 542 25.79 50.57 27.23
N CYS A 543 26.58 51.06 26.25
CA CYS A 543 26.47 50.63 24.85
C CYS A 543 26.74 49.13 24.68
N GLY A 544 27.82 48.62 25.29
CA GLY A 544 28.17 47.20 25.23
C GLY A 544 27.12 46.30 25.87
N SER A 545 26.54 46.74 27.00
CA SER A 545 25.45 46.02 27.68
C SER A 545 24.18 45.95 26.83
N MET A 546 23.79 47.05 26.17
CA MET A 546 22.65 47.07 25.26
C MET A 546 22.83 46.10 24.08
N LEU A 547 24.01 46.11 23.44
CA LEU A 547 24.31 45.20 22.33
C LEU A 547 24.32 43.73 22.77
N MET A 548 24.76 43.45 24.01
CA MET A 548 24.75 42.10 24.57
C MET A 548 23.32 41.60 24.86
N ILE A 549 22.42 42.47 25.31
CA ILE A 549 20.99 42.14 25.47
C ILE A 549 20.36 41.83 24.11
N VAL A 550 20.65 42.64 23.08
CA VAL A 550 20.16 42.37 21.71
C VAL A 550 20.71 41.04 21.19
N ALA A 551 21.98 40.74 21.42
CA ALA A 551 22.56 39.44 21.04
C ALA A 551 21.82 38.25 21.71
N LEU A 552 21.45 38.37 22.98
CA LEU A 552 20.66 37.35 23.68
C LEU A 552 19.26 37.18 23.06
N LEU A 553 18.58 38.27 22.72
CA LEU A 553 17.26 38.23 22.06
C LEU A 553 17.33 37.49 20.72
N PHE A 554 18.38 37.73 19.93
CA PHE A 554 18.59 37.02 18.67
C PHE A 554 18.81 35.52 18.87
N ILE A 555 19.56 35.09 19.90
CA ILE A 555 19.75 33.66 20.23
C ILE A 555 18.43 33.01 20.64
N PHE A 556 17.66 33.65 21.52
CA PHE A 556 16.37 33.10 21.98
C PHE A 556 15.38 32.95 20.82
N TYR A 557 15.28 33.97 19.96
CA TYR A 557 14.44 33.89 18.78
C TYR A 557 14.90 32.79 17.81
N ALA A 558 16.21 32.70 17.54
CA ALA A 558 16.76 31.67 16.67
C ALA A 558 16.42 30.26 17.17
N PHE A 559 16.53 30.03 18.49
CA PHE A 559 16.17 28.76 19.11
C PHE A 559 14.68 28.47 19.01
N TYR A 560 13.83 29.47 19.28
CA TYR A 560 12.38 29.34 19.17
C TYR A 560 11.96 28.96 17.75
N ILE A 561 12.41 29.70 16.74
CA ILE A 561 12.10 29.42 15.33
C ILE A 561 12.65 28.07 14.89
N TYR A 562 13.86 27.70 15.32
CA TYR A 562 14.42 26.39 15.04
C TYR A 562 13.53 25.27 15.56
N LYS A 563 13.07 25.35 16.82
CA LYS A 563 12.17 24.37 17.44
C LYS A 563 10.80 24.33 16.76
N TRP A 564 10.21 25.50 16.53
CA TRP A 564 8.92 25.61 15.85
C TRP A 564 8.97 25.00 14.43
N ARG A 565 9.97 25.36 13.62
CA ARG A 565 10.17 24.78 12.29
C ARG A 565 10.46 23.28 12.35
N ALA A 566 11.32 22.83 13.26
CA ALA A 566 11.64 21.42 13.40
C ALA A 566 10.41 20.57 13.76
N GLU A 567 9.54 21.07 14.63
CA GLU A 567 8.28 20.44 14.96
C GLU A 567 7.33 20.41 13.76
N LYS A 568 7.15 21.55 13.07
CA LYS A 568 6.30 21.65 11.87
C LYS A 568 6.76 20.71 10.75
N ILE A 569 8.08 20.60 10.54
CA ILE A 569 8.66 19.67 9.55
C ILE A 569 8.42 18.22 10.00
N ARG A 570 8.55 17.91 11.29
CA ARG A 570 8.34 16.56 11.84
C ARG A 570 6.89 16.09 11.68
N ILE A 571 5.92 16.98 11.86
CA ILE A 571 4.49 16.70 11.63
C ILE A 571 4.06 16.84 10.16
N ARG A 572 4.99 17.21 9.26
CA ARG A 572 4.78 17.38 7.82
C ARG A 572 3.67 18.37 7.46
N PHE A 573 3.62 19.49 8.16
CA PHE A 573 2.62 20.51 7.90
C PHE A 573 2.78 21.07 6.47
N PRO A 574 1.69 21.21 5.68
CA PRO A 574 1.77 21.65 4.28
C PRO A 574 1.93 23.17 4.09
N GLY A 575 1.89 23.96 5.17
CA GLY A 575 1.93 25.42 5.11
C GLY A 575 3.34 26.02 4.98
N PRO A 576 3.43 27.35 4.78
CA PRO A 576 4.71 28.05 4.72
C PRO A 576 5.44 27.96 6.07
N TYR A 577 6.75 27.73 6.01
CA TYR A 577 7.64 27.69 7.18
C TYR A 577 8.29 29.07 7.46
N ASP A 578 7.85 30.09 6.74
CA ASP A 578 8.46 31.41 6.75
C ASP A 578 7.83 32.29 7.82
N ASP A 579 8.69 32.93 8.63
CA ASP A 579 8.29 33.97 9.56
C ASP A 579 8.63 35.31 8.94
N LEU A 580 7.60 36.08 8.58
CA LEU A 580 7.72 37.40 7.94
C LEU A 580 7.86 38.53 8.97
N VAL A 581 7.45 38.30 10.22
CA VAL A 581 7.32 39.34 11.26
C VAL A 581 8.52 39.30 12.20
N GLY A 582 8.98 38.11 12.60
CA GLY A 582 10.10 37.97 13.52
C GLY A 582 11.40 38.66 13.05
N PRO A 583 11.87 38.46 11.80
CA PRO A 583 13.11 39.08 11.34
C PRO A 583 13.02 40.60 11.24
N THR A 584 11.86 41.14 10.87
CA THR A 584 11.67 42.60 10.74
C THR A 584 11.73 43.27 12.11
N VAL A 585 11.07 42.70 13.11
CA VAL A 585 11.13 43.19 14.50
C VAL A 585 12.57 43.15 15.04
N LEU A 586 13.30 42.07 14.82
CA LEU A 586 14.68 41.95 15.30
C LEU A 586 15.63 42.97 14.67
N VAL A 587 15.50 43.20 13.36
CA VAL A 587 16.29 44.22 12.67
C VAL A 587 15.95 45.62 13.18
N SER A 588 14.67 45.92 13.42
CA SER A 588 14.26 47.20 14.02
C SER A 588 14.84 47.40 15.42
N VAL A 589 14.78 46.38 16.29
CA VAL A 589 15.39 46.44 17.65
C VAL A 589 16.90 46.62 17.57
N PHE A 590 17.56 45.94 16.65
CA PHE A 590 19.00 46.08 16.42
C PHE A 590 19.38 47.48 15.93
N LEU A 591 18.66 48.03 14.95
CA LEU A 591 18.89 49.39 14.45
C LEU A 591 18.69 50.44 15.55
N LEU A 592 17.65 50.28 16.36
CA LEU A 592 17.36 51.19 17.47
C LEU A 592 18.47 51.12 18.53
N ALA A 593 18.96 49.92 18.85
CA ALA A 593 20.10 49.74 19.76
C ALA A 593 21.41 50.32 19.20
N LEU A 594 21.64 50.25 17.88
CA LEU A 594 22.78 50.90 17.24
C LEU A 594 22.69 52.42 17.30
N ILE A 595 21.53 53.01 16.99
CA ILE A 595 21.29 54.45 17.06
C ILE A 595 21.53 54.94 18.49
N LEU A 596 20.95 54.26 19.50
CA LEU A 596 21.19 54.58 20.91
C LEU A 596 22.67 54.46 21.27
N SER A 597 23.35 53.41 20.81
CA SER A 597 24.78 53.23 21.06
C SER A 597 25.64 54.35 20.48
N VAL A 598 25.26 54.92 19.33
CA VAL A 598 25.93 56.08 18.74
C VAL A 598 25.67 57.35 19.55
N ILE A 599 24.42 57.58 19.95
CA ILE A 599 24.02 58.74 20.76
C ILE A 599 24.73 58.75 22.12
N PHE A 600 24.75 57.62 22.82
CA PHE A 600 25.42 57.49 24.13
C PHE A 600 26.95 57.63 24.02
N ARG A 601 27.53 57.31 22.86
CA ARG A 601 28.97 57.45 22.61
C ARG A 601 29.38 58.87 22.21
N TYR A 602 28.52 59.60 21.49
CA TYR A 602 28.78 60.97 21.02
C TYR A 602 27.71 61.97 21.49
N PRO A 603 27.53 62.17 22.81
CA PRO A 603 26.51 63.09 23.34
C PRO A 603 26.75 64.55 22.90
N ASN A 604 28.01 64.95 22.67
CA ASN A 604 28.39 66.33 22.36
C ASN A 604 28.33 66.69 20.87
N ALA A 605 28.18 65.73 19.95
CA ALA A 605 28.12 66.01 18.51
C ALA A 605 26.72 66.45 18.04
N ILE A 606 25.68 66.14 18.83
CA ILE A 606 24.29 66.51 18.54
C ILE A 606 23.96 67.87 19.19
N ALA A 607 24.51 68.15 20.37
CA ALA A 607 24.31 69.43 21.06
C ALA A 607 25.00 70.63 20.37
N SER A 608 26.00 70.40 19.51
CA SER A 608 26.69 71.44 18.75
C SER A 608 26.03 71.79 17.41
N GLN A 609 24.91 71.16 17.04
CA GLN A 609 24.17 71.47 15.81
C GLN A 609 22.95 72.39 16.04
N ASP A 610 22.54 72.59 17.30
CA ASP A 610 21.47 73.53 17.69
C ASP A 610 22.02 74.90 18.15
N MET A 611 23.34 75.13 18.02
CA MET A 611 23.97 76.44 18.16
C MET A 611 24.91 76.70 16.98
N ASP A 612 24.35 76.99 15.81
CA ASP A 612 24.94 77.85 14.78
C ASP A 612 23.84 78.38 13.84
#